data_AF-A0AAT9HT13-F1
#
_entry.id   AF-A0AAT9HT13-F1
#
_cell.length_a   1.000
_cell.length_b   1.000
_cell.length_c   1.000
_cell.angle_alpha   90.00
_cell.angle_beta   90.00
_cell.angle_gamma   90.00
#
_symmetry.space_group_name_H-M   'P 1'
#
loop_
_entity.id
_entity.type
_entity.pdbx_description
1 polymer ?
#
loop_
_entity_poly.entity_id
_entity_poly.type
_entity_poly.pdbx_seq_one_letter_code
_entity_poly.pdbx_strand_id
1 'polypeptide(L)'
;MTPAPSMCWRWGGRQPLGTGRLLHGAAAAAKNGGDPAVGSLGRLAVTRRARGLGVGAALVRAIEEAARERGLTAVDLHAQTHALGFYERLGYEAYGPGFPDAGMPHRAMRRVL
;
A
#
# COMPACT_ATOMS: atom_id res chain seq x y z
N MET A 1 39.59 12.12 16.19
CA MET A 1 38.39 11.31 15.88
C MET A 1 37.81 11.81 14.57
N THR A 2 38.06 11.09 13.48
CA THR A 2 37.59 11.44 12.13
C THR A 2 36.19 10.83 11.95
N PRO A 3 35.15 11.58 11.53
CA PRO A 3 33.85 10.97 11.30
C PRO A 3 33.91 10.06 10.06
N ALA A 4 33.30 8.88 10.17
CA ALA A 4 33.18 7.92 9.09
C ALA A 4 32.38 8.51 7.90
N PRO A 5 32.72 8.16 6.64
CA PRO A 5 32.03 8.70 5.49
C PRO A 5 30.59 8.19 5.43
N SER A 6 29.63 9.11 5.44
CA SER A 6 28.23 8.85 5.11
C SER A 6 28.13 8.32 3.69
N MET A 7 27.96 7.01 3.54
CA MET A 7 27.86 6.35 2.25
C MET A 7 26.50 6.68 1.62
N CYS A 8 26.47 7.73 0.79
CA CYS A 8 25.32 8.14 0.00
C CYS A 8 25.22 7.24 -1.23
N TRP A 9 24.32 6.26 -1.20
CA TRP A 9 24.01 5.46 -2.38
C TRP A 9 23.23 6.30 -3.40
N ARG A 10 23.92 6.79 -4.44
CA ARG A 10 23.28 7.29 -5.67
C ARG A 10 23.23 6.16 -6.71
N TRP A 11 22.11 5.47 -6.78
CA TRP A 11 21.79 4.63 -7.94
C TRP A 11 21.37 5.54 -9.11
N GLY A 12 21.97 5.34 -10.28
CA GLY A 12 21.98 6.29 -11.40
C GLY A 12 20.61 6.83 -11.84
N GLY A 13 20.52 8.16 -12.00
CA GLY A 13 19.58 8.94 -12.85
C GLY A 13 18.05 8.78 -12.69
N ARG A 14 17.53 7.62 -12.32
CA ARG A 14 16.10 7.32 -12.26
C ARG A 14 15.58 7.61 -10.86
N GLN A 15 14.88 8.73 -10.72
CA GLN A 15 14.17 9.02 -9.47
C GLN A 15 12.90 8.15 -9.37
N PRO A 16 12.66 7.47 -8.22
CA PRO A 16 11.44 6.72 -8.00
C PRO A 16 10.22 7.65 -8.07
N LEU A 17 9.16 7.21 -8.77
CA LEU A 17 7.93 7.99 -8.92
C LEU A 17 6.89 7.66 -7.84
N GLY A 18 7.03 6.52 -7.17
CA GLY A 18 6.19 6.11 -6.06
C GLY A 18 6.72 4.85 -5.38
N THR A 19 6.02 4.44 -4.33
CA THR A 19 6.33 3.26 -3.51
C THR A 19 5.02 2.65 -3.00
N GLY A 20 5.07 1.38 -2.64
CA GLY A 20 4.00 0.61 -2.02
C GLY A 20 4.57 -0.66 -1.40
N ARG A 21 3.86 -1.22 -0.42
CA ARG A 21 4.30 -2.42 0.30
C ARG A 21 3.15 -3.40 0.47
N LEU A 22 3.43 -4.66 0.18
CA LEU A 22 2.61 -5.80 0.55
C LEU A 22 3.16 -6.43 1.84
N LEU A 23 2.30 -6.64 2.84
CA LEU A 23 2.53 -7.56 3.95
C LEU A 23 1.74 -8.85 3.69
N HIS A 24 2.23 -9.98 4.20
CA HIS A 24 1.57 -11.29 4.13
C HIS A 24 1.82 -12.10 5.42
N GLY A 25 1.10 -13.21 5.60
CA GLY A 25 1.22 -14.08 6.78
C GLY A 25 0.86 -13.36 8.09
N ALA A 26 1.55 -13.69 9.18
CA ALA A 26 1.27 -13.14 10.51
C ALA A 26 1.28 -11.59 10.56
N ALA A 27 2.15 -10.95 9.78
CA ALA A 27 2.25 -9.49 9.73
C ALA A 27 1.05 -8.81 9.04
N ALA A 28 0.41 -9.50 8.10
CA ALA A 28 -0.85 -9.04 7.50
C ALA A 28 -2.05 -9.39 8.38
N ALA A 29 -2.07 -10.61 8.92
CA ALA A 29 -3.10 -11.09 9.84
C ALA A 29 -3.31 -10.14 11.03
N ALA A 30 -2.24 -9.61 11.60
CA ALA A 30 -2.28 -8.61 12.67
C ALA A 30 -3.03 -7.30 12.32
N LYS A 31 -3.39 -7.09 11.04
CA LYS A 31 -4.05 -5.88 10.54
C LYS A 31 -5.42 -6.09 9.93
N ASN A 32 -5.78 -7.33 9.60
CA ASN A 32 -6.95 -7.64 8.78
C ASN A 32 -8.02 -8.48 9.52
N GLY A 33 -7.90 -8.60 10.84
CA GLY A 33 -8.77 -9.44 11.66
C GLY A 33 -8.25 -10.86 11.90
N GLY A 34 -6.98 -11.15 11.56
CA GLY A 34 -6.31 -12.40 11.89
C GLY A 34 -6.25 -13.42 10.74
N ASP A 35 -6.62 -13.03 9.51
CA ASP A 35 -6.65 -13.94 8.37
C ASP A 35 -5.30 -13.95 7.62
N PRO A 36 -4.53 -15.05 7.68
CA PRO A 36 -3.24 -15.14 6.99
C PRO A 36 -3.35 -15.27 5.46
N ALA A 37 -4.54 -15.59 4.92
CA ALA A 37 -4.79 -15.69 3.48
C ALA A 37 -5.00 -14.31 2.83
N VAL A 38 -5.11 -13.25 3.63
CA VAL A 38 -5.34 -11.88 3.14
C VAL A 38 -4.07 -11.04 3.30
N GLY A 39 -3.60 -10.46 2.20
CA GLY A 39 -2.48 -9.53 2.22
C GLY A 39 -2.87 -8.15 2.76
N SER A 40 -1.90 -7.36 3.20
CA SER A 40 -2.14 -5.96 3.61
C SER A 40 -1.27 -4.99 2.79
N LEU A 41 -1.91 -4.15 2.01
CA LEU A 41 -1.30 -3.05 1.26
C LEU A 41 -1.13 -1.84 2.17
N GLY A 42 0.07 -1.28 2.18
CA GLY A 42 0.34 -0.02 2.87
C GLY A 42 1.55 0.69 2.31
N ARG A 43 1.89 1.84 2.93
CA ARG A 43 2.99 2.72 2.48
C ARG A 43 2.88 3.12 1.00
N LEU A 44 1.66 3.20 0.46
CA LEU A 44 1.45 3.68 -0.90
C LEU A 44 1.67 5.19 -0.94
N ALA A 45 2.62 5.64 -1.75
CA ALA A 45 2.87 7.05 -1.98
C ALA A 45 3.35 7.28 -3.41
N VAL A 46 2.88 8.36 -4.03
CA VAL A 46 3.29 8.78 -5.37
C VAL A 46 3.75 10.23 -5.31
N THR A 47 4.89 10.51 -5.95
CA THR A 47 5.44 11.86 -6.07
C THR A 47 4.43 12.80 -6.73
N ARG A 48 4.43 14.08 -6.33
CA ARG A 48 3.45 15.06 -6.83
C ARG A 48 3.41 15.12 -8.36
N ARG A 49 4.58 15.10 -9.02
CA ARG A 49 4.73 15.14 -10.48
C ARG A 49 4.18 13.91 -11.22
N ALA A 50 3.96 12.81 -10.52
CA ALA A 50 3.51 11.54 -11.10
C ALA A 50 2.02 11.25 -10.83
N ARG A 51 1.33 12.14 -10.09
CA ARG A 51 -0.12 12.03 -9.87
C ARG A 51 -0.86 12.27 -11.18
N GLY A 52 -1.97 11.57 -11.38
CA GLY A 52 -2.76 11.61 -12.63
C GLY A 52 -2.18 10.79 -13.79
N LEU A 53 -0.95 10.28 -13.68
CA LEU A 53 -0.29 9.50 -14.74
C LEU A 53 -0.49 7.98 -14.61
N GLY A 54 -1.43 7.53 -13.76
CA GLY A 54 -1.69 6.10 -13.53
C GLY A 54 -0.66 5.36 -12.67
N VAL A 55 0.41 6.01 -12.21
CA VAL A 55 1.48 5.36 -11.39
C VAL A 55 0.93 4.69 -10.13
N GLY A 56 0.00 5.35 -9.42
CA GLY A 56 -0.61 4.76 -8.23
C GLY A 56 -1.40 3.48 -8.53
N ALA A 57 -2.18 3.48 -9.61
CA ALA A 57 -2.93 2.31 -10.04
C ALA A 57 -1.99 1.16 -10.47
N ALA A 58 -0.89 1.48 -11.17
CA ALA A 58 0.12 0.50 -11.53
C ALA A 58 0.79 -0.13 -10.30
N LEU A 59 1.11 0.66 -9.27
CA LEU A 59 1.67 0.15 -8.01
C LEU A 59 0.69 -0.76 -7.28
N VAL A 60 -0.60 -0.40 -7.19
CA VAL A 60 -1.62 -1.24 -6.57
C VAL A 60 -1.76 -2.56 -7.33
N ARG A 61 -1.85 -2.53 -8.67
CA ARG A 61 -1.94 -3.75 -9.49
C ARG A 61 -0.72 -4.65 -9.35
N ALA A 62 0.49 -4.07 -9.26
CA ALA A 62 1.70 -4.85 -9.02
C ALA A 62 1.69 -5.54 -7.65
N ILE A 63 1.11 -4.88 -6.63
CA ILE A 63 0.92 -5.47 -5.29
C ILE A 63 -0.12 -6.60 -5.32
N GLU A 64 -1.23 -6.41 -6.04
CA GLU A 64 -2.25 -7.44 -6.23
C GLU A 64 -1.68 -8.67 -6.94
N GLU A 65 -0.86 -8.47 -7.97
CA GLU A 65 -0.18 -9.57 -8.67
C GLU A 65 0.77 -10.32 -7.73
N ALA A 66 1.61 -9.59 -7.01
CA ALA A 66 2.51 -10.17 -6.02
C ALA A 66 1.74 -10.94 -4.91
N ALA A 67 0.52 -10.53 -4.60
CA ALA A 67 -0.36 -11.24 -3.67
C ALA A 67 -0.92 -12.53 -4.27
N ARG A 68 -1.35 -12.52 -5.54
CA ARG A 68 -1.80 -13.73 -6.27
C ARG A 68 -0.69 -14.77 -6.39
N GLU A 69 0.53 -14.34 -6.75
CA GLU A 69 1.71 -15.21 -6.82
C GLU A 69 2.03 -15.91 -5.48
N ARG A 70 1.57 -15.34 -4.36
CA ARG A 70 1.72 -15.88 -3.01
C ARG A 70 0.52 -16.72 -2.55
N GLY A 71 -0.49 -16.92 -3.40
CA GLY A 71 -1.71 -17.65 -3.07
C GLY A 71 -2.64 -16.92 -2.11
N LEU A 72 -2.53 -15.59 -1.99
CA LEU A 72 -3.43 -14.79 -1.17
C LEU A 72 -4.78 -14.63 -1.88
N THR A 73 -5.88 -14.63 -1.12
CA THR A 73 -7.25 -14.60 -1.64
C THR A 73 -7.81 -13.18 -1.75
N ALA A 74 -7.22 -12.23 -1.02
CA ALA A 74 -7.63 -10.84 -1.01
C ALA A 74 -6.47 -9.91 -0.59
N VAL A 75 -6.65 -8.61 -0.83
CA VAL A 75 -5.80 -7.55 -0.28
C VAL A 75 -6.65 -6.58 0.53
N ASP A 76 -6.20 -6.31 1.75
CA ASP A 76 -6.72 -5.27 2.62
C ASP A 76 -5.86 -4.03 2.64
N LEU A 77 -6.48 -2.90 2.96
CA LEU A 77 -5.79 -1.66 3.26
C LEU A 77 -6.60 -0.79 4.21
N HIS A 78 -5.89 0.12 4.88
CA HIS A 78 -6.50 1.21 5.63
C HIS A 78 -6.31 2.49 4.81
N ALA A 79 -7.37 2.91 4.13
CA ALA A 79 -7.35 4.11 3.29
C ALA A 79 -7.68 5.35 4.11
N GLN A 80 -6.93 6.43 3.91
CA GLN A 80 -7.37 7.76 4.31
C GLN A 80 -8.68 8.08 3.58
N THR A 81 -9.64 8.73 4.26
CA THR A 81 -10.98 8.95 3.68
C THR A 81 -10.97 9.73 2.37
N HIS A 82 -10.00 10.62 2.15
CA HIS A 82 -9.87 11.35 0.89
C HIS A 82 -9.38 10.48 -0.28
N ALA A 83 -8.85 9.28 -0.01
CA ALA A 83 -8.34 8.34 -1.00
C ALA A 83 -9.33 7.20 -1.32
N LEU A 84 -10.52 7.16 -0.70
CA LEU A 84 -11.50 6.08 -0.92
C LEU A 84 -11.87 5.94 -2.39
N GLY A 85 -12.25 7.04 -3.05
CA GLY A 85 -12.61 7.02 -4.47
C GLY A 85 -11.48 6.53 -5.38
N PHE A 86 -10.22 6.64 -4.98
CA PHE A 86 -9.11 6.04 -5.72
C PHE A 86 -9.13 4.52 -5.64
N TYR A 87 -9.34 3.96 -4.45
CA TYR A 87 -9.39 2.50 -4.24
C TYR A 87 -10.71 1.88 -4.71
N GLU A 88 -11.84 2.58 -4.58
CA GLU A 88 -13.14 2.16 -5.11
C GLU A 88 -13.09 1.92 -6.63
N ARG A 89 -12.45 2.84 -7.38
CA ARG A 89 -12.21 2.65 -8.83
C ARG A 89 -11.29 1.47 -9.16
N LEU A 90 -10.52 0.99 -8.19
CA LEU A 90 -9.69 -0.20 -8.31
C LEU A 90 -10.41 -1.46 -7.81
N GLY A 91 -11.69 -1.38 -7.45
CA GLY A 91 -12.49 -2.52 -7.00
C GLY A 91 -12.33 -2.88 -5.52
N TYR A 92 -11.82 -1.95 -4.70
CA TYR A 92 -11.83 -2.12 -3.25
C TYR A 92 -13.17 -1.64 -2.67
N GLU A 93 -13.67 -2.39 -1.70
CA GLU A 93 -14.90 -2.09 -0.99
C GLU A 93 -14.59 -1.74 0.47
N ALA A 94 -15.16 -0.64 0.95
CA ALA A 94 -14.99 -0.22 2.34
C ALA A 94 -15.86 -1.06 3.28
N TYR A 95 -15.32 -1.48 4.41
CA TYR A 95 -16.03 -2.25 5.43
C TYR A 95 -15.73 -1.75 6.85
N GLY A 96 -16.56 -2.17 7.81
CA GLY A 96 -16.45 -1.75 9.21
C GLY A 96 -16.77 -0.26 9.45
N PRO A 97 -16.52 0.27 10.65
CA PRO A 97 -16.61 1.69 10.95
C PRO A 97 -15.33 2.44 10.50
N GLY A 98 -15.42 3.78 10.40
CA GLY A 98 -14.22 4.61 10.25
C GLY A 98 -13.44 4.70 11.55
N PHE A 99 -12.12 4.88 11.46
CA PHE A 99 -11.24 4.98 12.63
C PHE A 99 -10.12 6.00 12.40
N PRO A 100 -9.59 6.62 13.46
CA PRO A 100 -8.41 7.47 13.35
C PRO A 100 -7.14 6.62 13.20
N ASP A 101 -6.26 7.01 12.28
CA ASP A 101 -4.89 6.49 12.19
C ASP A 101 -3.96 7.65 11.82
N ALA A 102 -2.85 7.79 12.53
CA ALA A 102 -1.90 8.90 12.42
C ALA A 102 -2.55 10.32 12.39
N GLY A 103 -3.63 10.53 13.17
CA GLY A 103 -4.34 11.81 13.25
C GLY A 103 -5.25 12.11 12.06
N MET A 104 -5.47 11.17 11.15
CA MET A 104 -6.37 11.32 10.01
C MET A 104 -7.47 10.26 10.03
N PRO A 105 -8.67 10.57 9.52
CA PRO A 105 -9.75 9.59 9.39
C PRO A 105 -9.41 8.55 8.31
N HIS A 106 -9.61 7.28 8.66
CA HIS A 106 -9.38 6.14 7.78
C HIS A 106 -10.63 5.24 7.71
N ARG A 107 -10.67 4.42 6.66
CA ARG A 107 -11.60 3.29 6.50
C ARG A 107 -10.81 2.04 6.10
N ALA A 108 -11.21 0.89 6.62
CA ALA A 108 -10.72 -0.38 6.10
C ALA A 108 -11.39 -0.67 4.76
N MET A 109 -10.61 -1.17 3.80
CA MET A 109 -11.11 -1.59 2.50
C MET A 109 -10.49 -2.91 2.06
N ARG A 110 -11.26 -3.75 1.39
CA ARG A 110 -10.84 -5.07 0.90
C ARG A 110 -11.13 -5.20 -0.58
N ARG A 111 -10.25 -5.91 -1.30
CA ARG A 111 -10.50 -6.42 -2.64
C ARG A 111 -10.19 -7.90 -2.71
N VAL A 112 -11.14 -8.70 -3.19
CA VAL A 112 -10.92 -10.12 -3.53
C VAL A 112 -10.10 -10.20 -4.82
N LEU A 113 -9.12 -11.09 -4.85
CA LEU A 113 -8.15 -11.21 -5.95
C LEU A 113 -8.55 -12.21 -7.03
#